data_AF-A0A3A8LBZ6-F1
#
_entry.id   AF-A0A3A8LBZ6-F1
#
_cell.length_a   1.000
_cell.length_b   1.000
_cell.length_c   1.000
_cell.angle_alpha   90.00
_cell.angle_beta   90.00
_cell.angle_gamma   90.00
#
_symmetry.space_group_name_H-M   'P 1'
#
loop_
_entity.id
_entity.type
_entity.pdbx_description
1 polymer ?
#
loop_
_entity_poly.entity_id
_entity_poly.type
_entity_poly.pdbx_seq_one_letter_code
_entity_poly.pdbx_strand_id
1 'polypeptide(L)'
;MERRTTPWSVRNGLLFGMAAGLMLALAETVLSVAAGDGAFRPVRMSAAVVLGTPAFTPQVSTGLAVAVGLAVHLAISAGWGLMYTLLDAMLPTDGRGRWEFQAAVGMLFGIFVWLVNFQLLARGYFPWFLDAPQFLQIVWHAVFMGLPMALLFTAAERRRSPLVEPSP
;
A
#
# COMPACT_ATOMS: atom_id res chain seq x y z
N MET A 1 26.95 -9.25 9.49
CA MET A 1 26.89 -7.87 8.96
C MET A 1 25.56 -7.27 9.39
N GLU A 2 25.58 -6.38 10.37
CA GLU A 2 24.37 -5.85 11.03
C GLU A 2 23.64 -4.90 10.07
N ARG A 3 22.52 -5.34 9.50
CA ARG A 3 21.73 -4.53 8.55
C ARG A 3 20.93 -3.50 9.33
N ARG A 4 21.54 -2.36 9.65
CA ARG A 4 20.88 -1.27 10.38
C ARG A 4 19.93 -0.49 9.47
N THR A 5 18.65 -0.47 9.82
CA THR A 5 17.69 0.53 9.33
C THR A 5 18.21 1.91 9.69
N THR A 6 18.30 2.81 8.71
CA THR A 6 18.77 4.19 8.92
C THR A 6 17.57 5.14 9.03
N PRO A 7 17.70 6.31 9.67
CA PRO A 7 16.63 7.31 9.67
C PRO A 7 16.11 7.66 8.27
N TRP A 8 16.98 7.59 7.25
CA TRP A 8 16.61 7.75 5.85
C TRP A 8 15.73 6.63 5.32
N SER A 9 16.01 5.37 5.68
CA SER A 9 15.21 4.23 5.20
C SER A 9 13.82 4.24 5.84
N VAL A 10 13.71 4.68 7.09
CA VAL A 10 12.42 4.91 7.77
C VAL A 10 11.62 6.01 7.07
N ARG A 11 12.24 7.16 6.78
CA ARG A 11 11.57 8.27 6.07
C ARG A 11 11.05 7.81 4.70
N ASN A 12 11.86 7.07 3.95
CA ASN A 12 11.45 6.54 2.66
C ASN A 12 10.33 5.52 2.77
N GLY A 13 10.39 4.59 3.73
CA GLY A 13 9.29 3.67 4.00
C GLY A 13 7.97 4.38 4.24
N LEU A 14 7.96 5.38 5.12
CA LEU A 14 6.77 6.20 5.36
C LEU A 14 6.26 6.87 4.08
N LEU A 15 7.11 7.61 3.38
CA LEU A 15 6.72 8.39 2.21
C LEU A 15 6.30 7.52 1.02
N PHE A 16 7.05 6.47 0.73
CA PHE A 16 6.76 5.56 -0.39
C PHE A 16 5.53 4.72 -0.12
N GLY A 17 5.34 4.27 1.13
CA GLY A 17 4.10 3.61 1.55
C GLY A 17 2.88 4.51 1.40
N MET A 18 2.94 5.76 1.86
CA MET A 18 1.84 6.72 1.68
C MET A 18 1.57 7.03 0.20
N ALA A 19 2.60 7.23 -0.62
CA ALA A 19 2.44 7.51 -2.04
C ALA A 19 1.77 6.35 -2.78
N ALA A 20 2.23 5.11 -2.54
CA ALA A 20 1.63 3.91 -3.09
C ALA A 20 0.21 3.66 -2.55
N GLY A 21 -0.03 3.95 -1.27
CA GLY A 21 -1.35 3.89 -0.66
C GLY A 21 -2.37 4.84 -1.30
N LEU A 22 -1.94 6.06 -1.65
CA LEU A 22 -2.76 7.02 -2.40
C LEU A 22 -3.06 6.51 -3.81
N MET A 23 -2.08 5.93 -4.50
CA MET A 23 -2.32 5.32 -5.82
C MET A 23 -3.36 4.20 -5.73
N LEU A 24 -3.27 3.34 -4.72
CA LEU A 24 -4.28 2.31 -4.47
C LEU A 24 -5.65 2.92 -4.15
N ALA A 25 -5.74 3.93 -3.28
CA ALA A 25 -7.01 4.56 -2.94
C ALA A 25 -7.73 5.16 -4.17
N LEU A 26 -6.97 5.75 -5.10
CA LEU A 26 -7.51 6.24 -6.37
C LEU A 26 -8.02 5.09 -7.24
N ALA A 27 -7.27 4.00 -7.35
CA ALA A 27 -7.68 2.81 -8.10
C ALA A 27 -8.94 2.14 -7.52
N GLU A 28 -9.05 2.07 -6.19
CA GLU A 28 -10.23 1.56 -5.50
C GLU A 28 -11.45 2.46 -5.71
N THR A 29 -11.25 3.78 -5.76
CA THR A 29 -12.32 4.74 -6.10
C THR A 29 -12.84 4.49 -7.52
N VAL A 30 -11.94 4.28 -8.49
CA VAL A 30 -12.31 3.94 -9.87
C VAL A 30 -13.06 2.60 -9.90
N LEU A 31 -12.57 1.58 -9.21
CA LEU A 31 -13.22 0.28 -9.13
C LEU A 31 -14.62 0.37 -8.51
N SER A 32 -14.76 1.15 -7.44
CA SER A 32 -16.04 1.37 -6.78
C SER A 32 -17.06 1.97 -7.73
N VAL A 33 -16.70 3.04 -8.44
CA VAL A 33 -17.59 3.67 -9.42
C VAL A 33 -17.92 2.71 -10.57
N ALA A 34 -16.92 1.97 -11.07
CA ALA A 34 -17.12 0.98 -12.14
C ALA A 34 -18.03 -0.18 -11.72
N ALA A 35 -18.05 -0.54 -10.43
CA ALA A 35 -18.91 -1.55 -9.84
C ALA A 35 -20.34 -1.05 -9.53
N GLY A 36 -20.64 0.24 -9.79
CA GLY A 36 -21.95 0.84 -9.50
C GLY A 36 -22.11 1.36 -8.06
N ASP A 37 -21.05 1.31 -7.26
CA ASP A 37 -21.02 1.92 -5.93
C ASP A 37 -20.69 3.43 -6.00
N GLY A 38 -20.91 4.14 -4.89
CA GLY A 38 -20.55 5.55 -4.78
C GLY A 38 -19.03 5.77 -4.66
N ALA A 39 -18.50 6.83 -5.27
CA ALA A 39 -17.07 7.17 -5.24
C ALA A 39 -16.46 7.31 -3.82
N PHE A 40 -17.28 7.61 -2.82
CA PHE A 40 -16.83 7.71 -1.42
C PHE A 40 -16.91 6.37 -0.65
N ARG A 41 -17.35 5.28 -1.29
CA ARG A 41 -17.48 3.97 -0.64
C ARG A 41 -16.14 3.47 -0.09
N PRO A 42 -15.01 3.50 -0.83
CA PRO A 42 -13.73 3.01 -0.30
C PRO A 42 -13.25 3.82 0.91
N VAL A 43 -13.29 5.15 0.84
CA VAL A 43 -12.86 5.97 1.98
C VAL A 43 -13.78 5.81 3.20
N ARG A 44 -15.08 5.57 3.00
CA ARG A 44 -16.00 5.20 4.08
C ARG A 44 -15.66 3.84 4.69
N MET A 45 -15.20 2.87 3.91
CA MET A 45 -14.75 1.56 4.41
C MET A 45 -13.51 1.70 5.29
N SER A 46 -12.56 2.56 4.92
CA SER A 46 -11.41 2.90 5.76
C SER A 46 -11.84 3.66 7.02
N ALA A 47 -12.80 4.58 6.93
CA ALA A 47 -13.31 5.31 8.09
C ALA A 47 -14.01 4.38 9.10
N ALA A 48 -14.71 3.36 8.60
CA ALA A 48 -15.41 2.37 9.42
C ALA A 48 -14.48 1.54 10.32
N VAL A 49 -13.18 1.48 10.02
CA VAL A 49 -12.18 0.84 10.91
C VAL A 49 -12.18 1.49 12.29
N VAL A 50 -12.38 2.81 12.36
CA VAL A 50 -12.40 3.58 13.62
C VAL A 50 -13.83 3.92 14.05
N LEU A 51 -14.67 4.32 13.09
CA LEU A 51 -16.04 4.80 13.37
C LEU A 51 -17.09 3.69 13.40
N GLY A 52 -16.74 2.46 12.99
CA GLY A 52 -17.67 1.36 12.82
C GLY A 52 -18.63 1.54 11.65
N THR A 53 -19.69 0.72 11.63
CA THR A 53 -20.72 0.74 10.60
C THR A 53 -21.49 2.06 10.42
N PRO A 54 -21.61 2.96 11.44
CA PRO A 54 -22.17 4.31 11.21
C PRO A 54 -21.49 5.10 10.10
N ALA A 55 -20.21 4.81 9.77
CA ALA A 55 -19.50 5.42 8.65
C ALA A 55 -20.19 5.23 7.28
N PHE A 56 -21.11 4.28 7.15
CA PHE A 56 -21.89 4.03 5.93
C PHE A 56 -23.25 4.73 5.90
N THR A 57 -23.57 5.50 6.94
CA THR A 57 -24.90 6.08 7.13
C THR A 57 -24.86 7.61 7.12
N PRO A 58 -26.00 8.29 6.93
CA PRO A 58 -26.07 9.77 6.97
C PRO A 58 -25.60 10.41 8.29
N GLN A 59 -25.53 9.64 9.37
CA GLN A 59 -25.05 10.05 10.69
C GLN A 59 -23.59 10.52 10.64
N VAL A 60 -22.78 9.94 9.75
CA VAL A 60 -21.40 10.39 9.49
C VAL A 60 -21.39 11.18 8.18
N SER A 61 -21.15 12.49 8.32
CA SER A 61 -21.03 13.39 7.17
C SER A 61 -19.91 12.93 6.22
N THR A 62 -20.07 13.21 4.93
CA THR A 62 -19.05 12.84 3.93
C THR A 62 -17.69 13.47 4.24
N GLY A 63 -17.65 14.72 4.71
CA GLY A 63 -16.40 15.38 5.10
C GLY A 63 -15.67 14.65 6.23
N LEU A 64 -16.41 14.22 7.27
CA LEU A 64 -15.82 13.46 8.38
C LEU A 64 -15.34 12.08 7.92
N ALA A 65 -16.13 11.38 7.11
CA ALA A 65 -15.74 10.08 6.55
C ALA A 65 -14.48 10.17 5.69
N VAL A 66 -14.36 11.21 4.84
CA VAL A 66 -13.16 11.44 4.03
C VAL A 66 -11.96 11.71 4.92
N ALA A 67 -12.08 12.59 5.92
CA ALA A 67 -10.97 12.94 6.80
C ALA A 67 -10.46 11.72 7.59
N VAL A 68 -11.36 10.98 8.27
CA VAL A 68 -10.99 9.82 9.07
C VAL A 68 -10.53 8.67 8.19
N GLY A 69 -11.24 8.40 7.10
CA GLY A 69 -10.91 7.30 6.20
C GLY A 69 -9.57 7.48 5.51
N LEU A 70 -9.27 8.70 5.03
CA LEU A 70 -7.96 8.99 4.44
C LEU A 70 -6.85 8.90 5.49
N ALA A 71 -7.06 9.40 6.71
CA ALA A 71 -6.09 9.29 7.78
C ALA A 71 -5.77 7.82 8.12
N VAL A 72 -6.80 6.98 8.26
CA VAL A 72 -6.64 5.53 8.50
C VAL A 72 -5.89 4.88 7.33
N HIS A 73 -6.31 5.14 6.09
CA HIS A 73 -5.71 4.54 4.90
C HIS A 73 -4.23 4.90 4.76
N LEU A 74 -3.89 6.17 4.95
CA LEU A 74 -2.51 6.66 4.90
C LEU A 74 -1.66 6.10 6.05
N ALA A 75 -2.21 6.02 7.27
CA ALA A 75 -1.50 5.46 8.41
C ALA A 75 -1.15 3.98 8.20
N ILE A 76 -2.12 3.19 7.71
CA ILE A 76 -1.91 1.78 7.37
C ILE A 76 -0.89 1.64 6.24
N SER A 77 -1.01 2.46 5.18
CA SER A 77 -0.10 2.43 4.03
C SER A 77 1.34 2.82 4.42
N ALA A 78 1.50 3.80 5.31
CA ALA A 78 2.79 4.16 5.87
C ALA A 78 3.40 3.00 6.68
N GLY A 79 2.58 2.32 7.49
CA GLY A 79 2.99 1.12 8.22
C GLY A 79 3.50 0.01 7.30
N TRP A 80 2.80 -0.25 6.19
CA TRP A 80 3.25 -1.21 5.18
C TRP A 80 4.54 -0.79 4.48
N GLY A 81 4.73 0.50 4.21
CA GLY A 81 6.00 1.02 3.67
C GLY A 81 7.18 0.86 4.63
N LEU A 82 6.95 0.98 5.95
CA LEU A 82 7.95 0.63 6.96
C LEU A 82 8.27 -0.87 6.94
N MET A 83 7.26 -1.74 6.81
CA MET A 83 7.49 -3.18 6.68
C MET A 83 8.26 -3.52 5.40
N TYR A 84 7.97 -2.83 4.29
CA TYR A 84 8.73 -3.00 3.05
C TYR A 84 10.18 -2.56 3.22
N THR A 85 10.45 -1.53 4.03
CA THR A 85 11.84 -1.13 4.35
C THR A 85 12.62 -2.27 5.02
N LEU A 86 11.97 -3.02 5.93
CA LEU A 86 12.60 -4.18 6.57
C LEU A 86 12.85 -5.29 5.55
N LEU A 87 11.87 -5.56 4.67
CA LEU A 87 12.01 -6.53 3.59
C LEU A 87 13.15 -6.15 2.63
N ASP A 88 13.15 -4.92 2.13
CA ASP A 88 14.19 -4.38 1.24
C ASP A 88 15.57 -4.48 1.88
N ALA A 89 15.65 -4.16 3.18
CA ALA A 89 16.86 -4.31 3.97
C ALA A 89 17.33 -5.77 4.02
N MET A 90 16.50 -6.79 3.79
CA MET A 90 16.91 -8.21 3.73
C MET A 90 17.27 -8.70 2.32
N LEU A 91 16.86 -7.98 1.26
CA LEU A 91 17.14 -8.37 -0.13
C LEU A 91 18.64 -8.37 -0.47
N PRO A 92 19.08 -9.16 -1.48
CA PRO A 92 20.43 -9.08 -2.04
C PRO A 92 20.73 -7.69 -2.59
N THR A 93 21.94 -7.18 -2.35
CA THR A 93 22.34 -5.80 -2.73
C THR A 93 22.34 -5.59 -4.24
N ASP A 94 22.72 -6.60 -5.01
CA ASP A 94 22.66 -6.63 -6.47
C ASP A 94 21.21 -6.68 -7.01
N GLY A 95 20.26 -7.19 -6.21
CA GLY A 95 18.84 -7.20 -6.52
C GLY A 95 18.16 -5.85 -6.35
N ARG A 96 18.56 -5.05 -5.36
CA ARG A 96 17.82 -3.83 -4.98
C ARG A 96 17.76 -2.74 -6.04
N GLY A 97 18.78 -2.67 -6.90
CA GLY A 97 18.84 -1.70 -8.00
C GLY A 97 18.20 -2.19 -9.31
N ARG A 98 17.77 -3.46 -9.37
CA ARG A 98 17.19 -4.09 -10.57
C ARG A 98 15.67 -3.93 -10.56
N TRP A 99 15.16 -3.19 -11.53
CA TRP A 99 13.74 -2.87 -11.64
C TRP A 99 12.84 -4.10 -11.70
N GLU A 100 13.24 -5.11 -12.46
CA GLU A 100 12.45 -6.32 -12.69
C GLU A 100 12.35 -7.16 -11.40
N PHE A 101 13.48 -7.28 -10.68
CA PHE A 101 13.54 -7.99 -9.42
C PHE A 101 12.66 -7.32 -8.35
N GLN A 102 12.82 -6.00 -8.19
CA GLN A 102 12.04 -5.23 -7.22
C GLN A 102 10.56 -5.16 -7.60
N ALA A 103 10.22 -5.07 -8.90
CA ALA A 103 8.83 -5.15 -9.33
C ALA A 103 8.18 -6.47 -8.90
N ALA A 104 8.86 -7.60 -9.10
CA ALA A 104 8.35 -8.91 -8.67
C ALA A 104 8.20 -8.99 -7.13
N VAL A 105 9.21 -8.55 -6.38
CA VAL A 105 9.16 -8.52 -4.90
C VAL A 105 8.03 -7.61 -4.41
N GLY A 106 7.90 -6.42 -5.01
CA GLY A 106 6.85 -5.45 -4.72
C GLY A 106 5.46 -6.01 -4.95
N MET A 107 5.22 -6.62 -6.11
CA MET A 107 3.93 -7.23 -6.42
C MET A 107 3.59 -8.36 -5.44
N LEU A 108 4.54 -9.25 -5.12
CA LEU A 108 4.35 -10.31 -4.13
C LEU A 108 4.08 -9.73 -2.73
N PHE A 109 4.75 -8.65 -2.35
CA PHE A 109 4.47 -7.94 -1.11
C PHE A 109 3.07 -7.31 -1.11
N GLY A 110 2.64 -6.74 -2.23
CA GLY A 110 1.27 -6.24 -2.40
C GLY A 110 0.23 -7.33 -2.17
N ILE A 111 0.44 -8.52 -2.75
CA ILE A 111 -0.41 -9.70 -2.53
C ILE A 111 -0.39 -10.12 -1.05
N PHE A 112 0.77 -10.09 -0.40
CA PHE A 112 0.89 -10.37 1.03
C PHE A 112 0.09 -9.37 1.88
N VAL A 113 0.13 -8.08 1.57
CA VAL A 113 -0.68 -7.07 2.27
C VAL A 113 -2.17 -7.33 2.06
N TRP A 114 -2.60 -7.68 0.84
CA TRP A 114 -3.98 -8.09 0.60
C TRP A 114 -4.35 -9.31 1.46
N LEU A 115 -3.47 -10.32 1.55
CA LEU A 115 -3.70 -11.51 2.37
C LEU A 115 -3.95 -11.13 3.83
N VAL A 116 -3.11 -10.27 4.39
CA VAL A 116 -3.27 -9.80 5.77
C VAL A 116 -4.55 -8.99 5.93
N ASN A 117 -4.77 -7.99 5.08
CA ASN A 117 -5.91 -7.07 5.22
C ASN A 117 -7.26 -7.76 4.99
N PHE A 118 -7.39 -8.57 3.94
CA PHE A 118 -8.67 -9.15 3.56
C PHE A 118 -8.87 -10.56 4.13
N GLN A 119 -7.84 -11.41 4.12
CA GLN A 119 -8.03 -12.80 4.54
C GLN A 119 -7.92 -12.97 6.06
N LEU A 120 -7.13 -12.12 6.75
CA LEU A 120 -7.02 -12.15 8.21
C LEU A 120 -7.90 -11.07 8.86
N LEU A 121 -7.63 -9.79 8.57
CA LEU A 121 -8.26 -8.69 9.31
C LEU A 121 -9.73 -8.50 8.93
N ALA A 122 -10.09 -8.51 7.64
CA ALA A 122 -11.47 -8.31 7.23
C ALA A 122 -12.38 -9.45 7.71
N ARG A 123 -11.96 -10.71 7.55
CA ARG A 123 -12.72 -11.86 8.05
C ARG A 123 -12.88 -11.89 9.58
N GLY A 124 -11.88 -11.40 10.32
CA GLY A 124 -11.92 -11.39 11.78
C GLY A 124 -12.63 -10.19 12.40
N TYR A 125 -12.47 -9.01 11.81
CA TYR A 125 -12.79 -7.74 12.47
C TYR A 125 -13.52 -6.72 11.59
N PHE A 126 -13.27 -6.73 10.28
CA PHE A 126 -13.77 -5.70 9.36
C PHE A 126 -14.46 -6.31 8.13
N PRO A 127 -15.57 -7.04 8.31
CA PRO A 127 -16.15 -7.89 7.27
C PRO A 127 -16.65 -7.13 6.03
N TRP A 128 -16.95 -5.84 6.14
CA TRP A 128 -17.37 -5.01 5.00
C TRP A 128 -16.31 -4.89 3.89
N PHE A 129 -15.02 -5.11 4.19
CA PHE A 129 -14.00 -5.18 3.14
C PHE A 129 -14.20 -6.38 2.19
N LEU A 130 -14.96 -7.39 2.61
CA LEU A 130 -15.26 -8.57 1.78
C LEU A 130 -16.33 -8.30 0.72
N ASP A 131 -17.04 -7.17 0.79
CA ASP A 131 -18.02 -6.75 -0.21
C ASP A 131 -17.34 -6.40 -1.55
N ALA A 132 -16.06 -6.01 -1.51
CA ALA A 132 -15.30 -5.70 -2.72
C ALA A 132 -14.93 -6.98 -3.50
N PRO A 133 -14.84 -6.93 -4.85
CA PRO A 133 -14.41 -8.07 -5.65
C PRO A 133 -12.99 -8.53 -5.26
N GLN A 134 -12.90 -9.65 -4.55
CA GLN A 134 -11.66 -10.08 -3.88
C GLN A 134 -10.51 -10.34 -4.85
N PHE A 135 -10.79 -10.92 -6.02
CA PHE A 135 -9.77 -11.15 -7.04
C PHE A 135 -9.17 -9.83 -7.56
N LEU A 136 -10.01 -8.83 -7.83
CA LEU A 136 -9.53 -7.51 -8.25
C LEU A 136 -8.75 -6.82 -7.13
N GLN A 137 -9.15 -7.03 -5.87
CA GLN A 137 -8.42 -6.50 -4.73
C GLN A 137 -7.00 -7.07 -4.63
N ILE A 138 -6.79 -8.37 -4.91
CA ILE A 138 -5.44 -8.96 -5.03
C ILE A 138 -4.62 -8.21 -6.08
N VAL A 139 -5.20 -8.05 -7.28
CA VAL A 139 -4.52 -7.43 -8.42
C VAL A 139 -4.19 -5.96 -8.14
N TRP A 140 -5.11 -5.19 -7.57
CA TRP A 140 -4.89 -3.79 -7.21
C TRP A 140 -3.86 -3.60 -6.12
N HIS A 141 -3.84 -4.46 -5.10
CA HIS A 141 -2.78 -4.40 -4.10
C HIS A 141 -1.41 -4.71 -4.70
N ALA A 142 -1.32 -5.66 -5.63
CA ALA A 142 -0.07 -5.96 -6.34
C ALA A 142 0.37 -4.80 -7.24
N VAL A 143 -0.53 -4.26 -8.07
CA VAL A 143 -0.20 -3.34 -9.17
C VAL A 143 -0.17 -1.88 -8.75
N PHE A 144 -1.03 -1.43 -7.83
CA PHE A 144 -1.13 -0.02 -7.44
C PHE A 144 -0.54 0.32 -6.08
N MET A 145 -0.25 -0.69 -5.25
CA MET A 145 0.47 -0.49 -4.01
C MET A 145 1.86 -1.12 -4.05
N GLY A 146 1.93 -2.44 -4.23
CA GLY A 146 3.18 -3.20 -4.17
C GLY A 146 4.20 -2.75 -5.20
N LEU A 147 3.81 -2.70 -6.47
CA LEU A 147 4.68 -2.30 -7.57
C LEU A 147 5.18 -0.84 -7.42
N PRO A 148 4.33 0.21 -7.30
CA PRO A 148 4.80 1.58 -7.18
C PRO A 148 5.72 1.80 -5.97
N MET A 149 5.40 1.18 -4.83
CA MET A 149 6.24 1.24 -3.65
C MET A 149 7.63 0.67 -3.93
N ALA A 150 7.73 -0.54 -4.50
CA ALA A 150 9.01 -1.16 -4.81
C ALA A 150 9.81 -0.38 -5.87
N LEU A 151 9.14 0.22 -6.85
CA LEU A 151 9.77 1.09 -7.83
C LEU A 151 10.38 2.34 -7.16
N LEU A 152 9.69 2.94 -6.19
CA LEU A 152 10.24 4.07 -5.44
C LEU A 152 11.49 3.67 -4.63
N PHE A 153 11.49 2.49 -4.01
CA PHE A 153 12.69 1.94 -3.34
C PHE A 153 13.84 1.74 -4.31
N THR A 154 13.57 1.13 -5.47
CA THR A 154 14.57 0.90 -6.52
C THR A 154 15.15 2.21 -7.04
N ALA A 155 14.30 3.21 -7.27
CA ALA A 155 14.71 4.55 -7.69
C ALA A 155 15.65 5.18 -6.66
N ALA A 156 15.32 5.04 -5.38
CA ALA A 156 16.11 5.59 -4.29
C ALA A 156 17.46 4.87 -4.15
N GLU A 157 17.51 3.55 -4.34
CA GLU A 157 18.76 2.77 -4.30
C GLU A 157 19.70 3.16 -5.45
N ARG A 158 19.20 3.24 -6.68
CA ARG A 158 20.01 3.63 -7.84
C ARG A 158 20.58 5.06 -7.73
N ARG A 159 19.90 5.95 -7.00
CA ARG A 159 20.42 7.30 -6.71
C ARG A 159 21.54 7.29 -5.66
N ARG A 160 21.57 6.31 -4.77
CA ARG A 160 22.61 6.14 -3.74
C ARG A 160 23.84 5.43 -4.25
N SER A 161 23.63 4.44 -5.10
CA SER A 161 24.67 3.64 -5.73
C SER A 161 24.44 3.69 -7.24
N PRO A 162 24.99 4.71 -7.92
CA PRO A 162 25.00 4.71 -9.38
C PRO A 162 25.63 3.41 -9.85
N LEU A 163 24.91 2.65 -10.68
CA LEU A 163 25.48 1.45 -11.28
C LEU A 163 26.73 1.89 -12.04
N VAL A 164 27.89 1.32 -11.71
CA VAL A 164 29.08 1.45 -12.55
C VAL A 164 28.74 0.74 -13.85
N GLU A 165 28.55 1.47 -14.94
CA GLU A 165 28.42 0.85 -16.26
C GLU A 165 29.69 0.04 -16.53
N PRO A 166 29.58 -1.21 -17.02
CA PRO A 166 30.76 -1.94 -17.47
C PRO A 166 31.43 -1.10 -18.56
N SER A 167 32.71 -0.79 -18.37
CA SER A 167 33.51 -0.11 -19.39
C SER A 167 33.51 -0.95 -20.67
N PRO A 168 33.38 -0.32 -21.86
CA PRO A 168 33.33 -1.02 -23.14
C PRO A 168 34.59 -1.84 -23.42
#